data_AF-V9NJP3-F1
#
_entry.id   AF-V9NJP3-F1
#
_cell.length_a   1.000
_cell.length_b   1.000
_cell.length_c   1.000
_cell.angle_alpha   90.00
_cell.angle_beta   90.00
_cell.angle_gamma   90.00
#
_symmetry.space_group_name_H-M   'P 1'
#
loop_
_entity.id
_entity.type
_entity.pdbx_description
1 polymer ?
#
loop_
_entity_poly.entity_id
_entity_poly.type
_entity_poly.pdbx_seq_one_letter_code
_entity_poly.pdbx_strand_id
1 'polypeptide(L)'
;MILSINLIMLMTLFLISLLIMMINIFKKKKNSNFQKLSAFECGFQQLTPSSTSMSIPFFLITLIFLIFDIEISIMFPMLNSIESPNKMNLIMYSFIMFFLILIIGLLIEWKNSAINWMKM
;
A
#
# COMPACT_ATOMS: atom_id res chain seq x y z
N MET A 1 20.76 14.74 20.36
CA MET A 1 21.21 13.42 20.83
C MET A 1 20.37 12.27 20.24
N ILE A 2 19.04 12.28 20.38
CA ILE A 2 18.18 11.26 19.73
C ILE A 2 18.26 11.34 18.19
N LEU A 3 18.23 12.55 17.62
CA LEU A 3 18.35 12.73 16.16
C LEU A 3 19.68 12.20 15.61
N SER A 4 20.79 12.43 16.32
CA SER A 4 22.11 11.93 15.92
C SER A 4 22.20 10.41 16.01
N ILE A 5 21.56 9.79 17.00
CA ILE A 5 21.49 8.32 17.12
C ILE A 5 20.68 7.72 15.96
N ASN A 6 19.54 8.32 15.61
CA ASN A 6 18.72 7.86 14.49
C ASN A 6 19.46 7.96 13.15
N LEU A 7 20.24 9.04 12.94
CA LEU A 7 21.07 9.19 11.74
C LEU A 7 22.17 8.12 11.65
N ILE A 8 22.81 7.79 12.77
CA ILE A 8 23.85 6.74 12.81
C ILE A 8 23.22 5.38 12.48
N MET A 9 22.04 5.07 13.03
CA MET A 9 21.33 3.81 12.75
C MET A 9 20.90 3.67 11.29
N LEU A 10 20.46 4.76 10.65
CA LEU A 10 20.12 4.75 9.22
C LEU A 10 21.34 4.48 8.33
N MET A 11 22.47 5.12 8.66
CA MET A 11 23.72 4.96 7.91
C MET A 11 24.27 3.53 8.02
N THR A 12 24.22 2.92 9.21
CA THR A 12 24.69 1.55 9.40
C THR A 12 23.85 0.54 8.62
N LEU A 13 22.51 0.68 8.63
CA LEU A 13 21.62 -0.20 7.86
C LEU A 13 21.86 -0.09 6.34
N PHE A 14 22.08 1.12 5.85
CA PHE A 14 22.38 1.35 4.43
C PHE A 14 23.72 0.74 4.01
N LEU A 15 24.76 0.87 4.85
CA LEU A 15 26.06 0.25 4.57
C LEU A 15 25.98 -1.27 4.56
N ILE A 16 25.20 -1.86 5.48
CA ILE A 16 25.00 -3.32 5.53
C ILE A 16 24.30 -3.82 4.26
N SER A 17 23.25 -3.14 3.79
CA SER A 17 22.54 -3.55 2.57
C SER A 17 23.43 -3.46 1.32
N LEU A 18 24.24 -2.41 1.21
CA LEU A 18 25.23 -2.26 0.15
C LEU A 18 26.28 -3.38 0.18
N LEU A 19 26.82 -3.71 1.36
CA LEU A 19 27.80 -4.78 1.50
C LEU A 19 27.22 -6.13 1.06
N ILE A 20 25.99 -6.45 1.48
CA ILE A 20 25.30 -7.68 1.08
C ILE A 20 25.09 -7.72 -0.44
N MET A 21 24.68 -6.60 -1.05
CA MET A 21 24.52 -6.49 -2.50
C MET A 21 25.85 -6.74 -3.24
N MET A 22 26.94 -6.12 -2.79
CA MET A 22 28.26 -6.30 -3.40
C MET A 22 28.74 -7.75 -3.31
N ILE A 23 28.59 -8.39 -2.15
CA ILE A 23 28.93 -9.81 -1.96
C ILE A 23 28.14 -10.69 -2.93
N ASN A 24 26.85 -10.42 -3.14
CA ASN A 24 26.01 -11.19 -4.06
C ASN A 24 26.42 -11.01 -5.53
N ILE A 25 26.83 -9.79 -5.93
CA ILE A 25 27.34 -9.53 -7.28
C ILE A 25 28.66 -10.27 -7.52
N PHE A 26 29.60 -10.22 -6.56
CA PHE A 26 30.89 -10.91 -6.68
C PHE A 26 30.77 -12.44 -6.66
N LYS A 27 29.81 -13.00 -5.91
CA LYS A 27 29.59 -14.46 -5.83
C LYS A 27 28.90 -15.05 -7.08
N LYS A 28 28.24 -14.24 -7.91
CA LYS A 28 27.44 -14.74 -9.04
C LYS A 28 28.33 -15.34 -10.14
N LYS A 29 28.33 -16.66 -10.27
CA LYS A 29 28.96 -17.36 -11.42
C LYS A 29 28.24 -16.97 -12.73
N LYS A 30 28.99 -16.47 -13.72
CA LYS A 30 28.49 -15.93 -15.01
C LYS A 30 28.02 -17.02 -16.00
N ASN A 31 27.24 -18.01 -15.59
CA ASN A 31 26.62 -18.95 -16.53
C ASN A 31 25.23 -18.42 -16.94
N SER A 32 25.22 -17.42 -17.81
CA SER A 32 24.01 -16.81 -18.38
C SER A 32 23.51 -17.64 -19.58
N ASN A 33 22.70 -18.65 -19.30
CA ASN A 33 21.94 -19.33 -20.36
C ASN A 33 20.70 -18.50 -20.70
N PHE A 34 20.37 -18.36 -21.99
CA PHE A 34 19.20 -17.60 -22.45
C PHE A 34 17.89 -18.06 -21.78
N GLN A 35 17.73 -19.37 -21.58
CA GLN A 35 16.56 -19.96 -20.90
C GLN A 35 16.46 -19.59 -19.40
N LYS A 36 17.58 -19.22 -18.75
CA LYS A 36 17.57 -18.70 -17.37
C LYS A 36 17.29 -17.20 -17.31
N LEU A 37 17.41 -16.50 -18.44
CA LEU A 37 17.16 -15.07 -18.57
C LEU A 37 15.76 -14.77 -19.10
N SER A 38 15.10 -15.74 -19.74
CA SER A 38 13.69 -15.66 -20.15
C SER A 38 12.73 -15.80 -18.96
N ALA A 39 11.54 -15.20 -19.08
CA ALA A 39 10.47 -15.36 -18.10
C ALA A 39 10.06 -16.83 -17.95
N PHE A 40 9.70 -17.23 -16.72
CA PHE A 40 9.25 -18.59 -16.44
C PHE A 40 7.78 -18.74 -16.86
N GLU A 41 7.52 -19.53 -17.90
CA GLU A 41 6.17 -19.83 -18.39
C GLU A 41 5.93 -21.33 -18.55
N CYS A 42 6.21 -22.09 -17.48
CA CYS A 42 6.02 -23.55 -17.45
C CYS A 42 6.67 -24.30 -18.61
N GLY A 43 7.76 -23.76 -19.19
CA GLY A 43 8.50 -24.35 -20.32
C GLY A 43 8.00 -23.95 -21.70
N PHE A 44 6.97 -23.11 -21.80
CA PHE A 44 6.44 -22.58 -23.06
C PHE A 44 7.04 -21.23 -23.42
N GLN A 45 7.00 -20.88 -24.71
CA GLN A 45 7.33 -19.54 -25.19
C GLN A 45 6.12 -18.61 -24.99
N GLN A 46 6.41 -17.34 -24.70
CA GLN A 46 5.41 -16.28 -24.60
C GLN A 46 4.56 -16.19 -25.86
N LEU A 47 3.30 -16.65 -25.75
CA LEU A 47 2.29 -16.56 -26.81
C LEU A 47 1.63 -15.18 -26.86
N THR A 48 1.66 -14.43 -25.75
CA THR A 48 1.04 -13.12 -25.62
C THR A 48 2.02 -12.10 -25.03
N PRO A 49 1.92 -10.81 -25.41
CA PRO A 49 2.75 -9.78 -24.81
C PRO A 49 2.47 -9.66 -23.31
N SER A 50 3.51 -9.36 -22.53
CA SER A 50 3.43 -9.20 -21.06
C SER A 50 2.60 -8.00 -20.60
N SER A 51 2.15 -7.15 -21.52
CA SER A 51 1.21 -6.06 -21.26
C SER A 51 -0.23 -6.57 -21.32
N THR A 52 -0.66 -7.25 -20.28
CA THR A 52 -2.09 -7.56 -20.09
C THR A 52 -2.80 -6.32 -19.55
N SER A 53 -4.00 -6.04 -20.07
CA SER A 53 -4.87 -5.02 -19.50
C SER A 53 -5.28 -5.47 -18.10
N MET A 54 -4.97 -4.65 -17.10
CA MET A 54 -5.38 -4.87 -15.72
C MET A 54 -6.91 -4.93 -15.62
N SER A 55 -7.41 -5.78 -14.73
CA SER A 55 -8.84 -5.95 -14.54
C SER A 55 -9.46 -4.70 -13.89
N ILE A 56 -10.62 -4.27 -14.38
CA ILE A 56 -11.38 -3.11 -13.87
C ILE A 56 -11.69 -3.22 -12.35
N PRO A 57 -11.97 -4.40 -11.76
CA PRO A 57 -12.18 -4.54 -10.32
C PRO A 57 -10.96 -4.14 -9.49
N PHE A 58 -9.74 -4.44 -9.98
CA PHE A 58 -8.51 -4.06 -9.28
C PHE A 58 -8.37 -2.54 -9.23
N PHE A 59 -8.70 -1.85 -10.32
CA PHE A 59 -8.69 -0.39 -10.37
C PHE A 59 -9.73 0.26 -9.43
N LEU A 60 -10.93 -0.32 -9.34
CA LEU A 60 -11.97 0.21 -8.44
C LEU A 60 -11.55 0.11 -6.97
N ILE A 61 -10.91 -0.98 -6.58
CA ILE A 61 -10.46 -1.18 -5.19
C ILE A 61 -9.31 -0.25 -4.82
N THR A 62 -8.37 0.01 -5.74
CA THR A 62 -7.29 0.97 -5.47
C THR A 62 -7.84 2.40 -5.33
N LEU A 63 -8.86 2.75 -6.10
CA LEU A 63 -9.52 4.05 -6.00
C LEU A 63 -10.27 4.20 -4.67
N ILE A 64 -11.05 3.19 -4.29
CA ILE A 64 -11.76 3.14 -3.00
C ILE A 64 -10.78 3.23 -1.83
N PHE A 65 -9.69 2.46 -1.87
CA PHE A 65 -8.63 2.51 -0.86
C PHE A 65 -8.02 3.92 -0.72
N LEU A 66 -7.76 4.59 -1.84
CA LEU A 66 -7.20 5.95 -1.84
C LEU A 66 -8.14 6.96 -1.20
N ILE A 67 -9.45 6.87 -1.45
CA ILE A 67 -10.44 7.75 -0.81
C ILE A 67 -10.48 7.50 0.70
N PHE A 68 -10.57 6.23 1.12
CA PHE A 68 -10.59 5.88 2.55
C PHE A 68 -9.33 6.31 3.29
N ASP A 69 -8.15 6.24 2.66
CA ASP A 69 -6.89 6.67 3.26
C ASP A 69 -6.89 8.20 3.53
N ILE A 70 -7.40 8.99 2.58
CA ILE A 70 -7.55 10.44 2.75
C ILE A 70 -8.56 10.76 3.86
N GLU A 71 -9.68 10.03 3.93
CA GLU A 71 -10.70 10.24 4.96
C GLU A 71 -10.18 9.92 6.37
N ILE A 72 -9.41 8.83 6.53
CA ILE A 72 -8.76 8.48 7.80
C ILE A 72 -7.69 9.52 8.17
N SER A 73 -6.94 10.03 7.19
CA SER A 73 -5.96 11.10 7.41
C SER A 73 -6.60 12.36 8.01
N ILE A 74 -7.83 12.68 7.60
CA ILE A 74 -8.61 13.81 8.15
C ILE A 74 -9.14 13.51 9.56
N MET A 75 -9.49 12.26 9.87
CA MET A 75 -9.95 11.87 11.21
C MET A 75 -8.84 11.95 12.27
N PHE A 76 -7.59 11.69 11.90
CA PHE A 76 -6.47 11.67 12.84
C PHE A 76 -6.25 12.99 13.62
N PRO A 77 -6.16 14.18 12.99
CA PRO A 77 -6.00 15.44 13.72
C PRO A 77 -7.23 15.81 14.57
N MET A 78 -8.42 15.29 14.25
CA MET A 78 -9.61 15.52 15.09
C MET A 78 -9.48 14.85 16.46
N LEU A 79 -8.79 13.71 16.56
CA LEU A 79 -8.54 13.02 17.84
C LEU A 79 -7.71 13.90 18.79
N ASN A 80 -6.71 14.61 18.26
CA ASN A 80 -5.87 15.50 19.07
C ASN A 80 -6.65 16.74 19.59
N SER A 81 -7.74 17.13 18.94
CA SER A 81 -8.54 18.30 19.35
C SER A 81 -9.46 18.03 20.56
N ILE A 82 -9.63 16.76 20.96
CA ILE A 82 -10.48 16.32 22.07
C ILE A 82 -9.97 16.82 23.44
N GLU A 83 -8.69 17.17 23.54
CA GLU A 83 -8.07 17.68 24.77
C GLU A 83 -8.68 19.01 25.27
N SER A 84 -9.49 19.69 24.43
CA SER A 84 -10.18 20.93 24.81
C SER A 84 -11.59 20.66 25.39
N PRO A 85 -11.83 20.88 26.71
CA PRO A 85 -13.07 20.45 27.37
C PRO A 85 -14.31 21.21 26.86
N ASN A 86 -14.17 22.47 26.46
CA ASN A 86 -15.29 23.29 26.00
C ASN A 86 -15.88 22.87 24.64
N LYS A 87 -15.15 22.06 23.85
CA LYS A 87 -15.57 21.63 22.50
C LYS A 87 -15.70 20.12 22.35
N MET A 88 -15.45 19.36 23.41
CA MET A 88 -15.42 17.90 23.39
C MET A 88 -16.70 17.28 22.83
N ASN A 89 -17.88 17.73 23.26
CA ASN A 89 -19.16 17.21 22.78
C ASN A 89 -19.38 17.46 21.27
N LEU A 90 -18.97 18.63 20.76
CA LEU A 90 -19.11 18.97 19.35
C LEU A 90 -18.15 18.12 18.49
N ILE A 91 -16.91 17.95 18.96
CA ILE A 91 -15.89 17.14 18.27
C ILE A 91 -16.33 15.67 18.23
N MET A 92 -16.79 15.11 19.35
CA MET A 92 -17.30 13.74 19.39
C MET A 92 -18.50 13.54 18.46
N TYR A 93 -19.46 14.48 18.44
CA TYR A 93 -20.59 14.41 17.52
C TYR A 93 -20.14 14.43 16.05
N SER A 94 -19.23 15.34 15.69
CA SER A 94 -18.70 15.42 14.33
C SER A 94 -17.95 14.15 13.91
N PHE A 95 -17.19 13.54 14.83
CA PHE A 95 -16.46 12.30 14.59
C PHE A 95 -17.42 11.13 14.34
N ILE A 96 -18.46 10.99 15.17
CA ILE A 96 -19.48 9.94 15.01
C ILE A 96 -20.24 10.11 13.69
N MET A 97 -20.62 11.34 13.34
CA MET A 97 -21.31 11.61 12.09
C MET A 97 -20.42 11.31 10.88
N PHE A 98 -19.15 11.71 10.92
CA PHE A 98 -18.19 11.39 9.87
C PHE A 98 -17.98 9.87 9.72
N PHE A 99 -17.84 9.16 10.84
CA PHE A 99 -17.70 7.71 10.83
C PHE A 99 -18.93 6.98 10.28
N LEU A 100 -20.14 7.47 10.57
CA LEU A 100 -21.38 6.93 10.00
C LEU A 100 -21.42 7.10 8.48
N ILE A 101 -20.97 8.25 7.96
CA ILE A 101 -20.91 8.51 6.52
C ILE A 101 -19.97 7.51 5.84
N LEU A 102 -18.81 7.20 6.45
CA LEU A 102 -17.87 6.18 5.94
C LEU A 102 -18.53 4.80 5.84
N ILE A 103 -19.21 4.38 6.90
CA ILE A 103 -19.90 3.07 6.92
C ILE A 103 -20.97 3.01 5.83
N ILE A 104 -21.77 4.08 5.69
CA ILE A 104 -22.84 4.13 4.69
C ILE A 104 -22.25 4.11 3.27
N GLY A 105 -21.18 4.87 3.00
CA GLY A 105 -20.47 4.86 1.72
C GLY A 105 -20.00 3.45 1.35
N LEU A 106 -19.35 2.77 2.28
CA LEU A 106 -18.86 1.40 2.08
C LEU A 106 -19.99 0.40 1.82
N LEU A 107 -21.12 0.54 2.54
CA LEU A 107 -22.30 -0.32 2.32
C LEU A 107 -22.92 -0.12 0.93
N ILE A 108 -22.96 1.12 0.42
CA ILE A 108 -23.46 1.43 -0.93
C ILE A 108 -22.55 0.79 -1.99
N GLU A 109 -21.23 0.93 -1.85
CA GLU A 109 -20.26 0.33 -2.78
C GLU A 109 -20.33 -1.19 -2.78
N TRP A 110 -20.52 -1.79 -1.60
CA TRP A 110 -20.68 -3.23 -1.47
C TRP A 110 -21.96 -3.72 -2.13
N LYS A 111 -23.09 -3.02 -1.94
CA LYS A 111 -24.36 -3.34 -2.62
C LYS A 111 -24.23 -3.24 -4.14
N ASN A 112 -23.44 -2.28 -4.65
CA ASN A 112 -23.19 -2.10 -6.07
C ASN A 112 -22.25 -3.15 -6.69
N SER A 113 -21.80 -4.14 -5.92
CA SER A 113 -20.89 -5.20 -6.35
C SER A 113 -19.54 -4.70 -6.90
N ALA A 114 -19.16 -3.45 -6.63
CA ALA A 114 -17.86 -2.89 -7.05
C ALA A 114 -16.67 -3.64 -6.43
N ILE A 115 -16.91 -4.29 -5.29
CA ILE A 115 -15.92 -5.05 -4.50
C ILE A 115 -15.96 -6.55 -4.84
N ASN A 116 -16.94 -7.02 -5.63
CA ASN A 116 -17.03 -8.44 -5.97
C ASN A 116 -15.91 -8.82 -6.94
N TRP A 117 -14.87 -9.44 -6.40
CA TRP A 117 -13.70 -9.87 -7.14
C TRP A 117 -13.95 -10.98 -8.15
N MET A 118 -15.05 -11.73 -8.01
CA MET A 118 -15.45 -12.77 -8.95
C MET A 118 -16.97 -12.88 -8.97
N LYS A 119 -17.59 -12.58 -10.11
CA LYS A 119 -18.52 -13.56 -10.66
C LYS A 119 -17.67 -14.41 -11.60
N MET A 120 -17.40 -15.64 -11.19
CA MET A 120 -17.15 -16.71 -12.16
C MET A 120 -18.41 -16.92 -12.99
#